data_AF-A0A1F5TM94-F1
#
_entry.id   AF-A0A1F5TM94-F1
#
_cell.length_a   1.000
_cell.length_b   1.000
_cell.length_c   1.000
_cell.angle_alpha   90.00
_cell.angle_beta   90.00
_cell.angle_gamma   90.00
#
_symmetry.space_group_name_H-M   'P 1'
#
loop_
_entity.id
_entity.type
_entity.pdbx_description
1 polymer ?
#
loop_
_entity_poly.entity_id
_entity_poly.type
_entity_poly.pdbx_seq_one_letter_code
_entity_poly.pdbx_strand_id
1 'polypeptide(L)'
;MPVQRLKEKILELTGLLCAETGIFQKLVIIYKYIRLLNTDPLAKNILQGIFDETTATMGEMCKGVTDEKEFINVSGEALFTNEFWLYFSNLQKIHDRMKKLKQEPTCNRQEVRDLCNLFSKPYSGEMLELSVKIVNSNVFERLDQEGFVNGHELEGKTYFDQRRSILYIKGQKVLINIQDKITNAHKILKYIFIDNKKNLEDDFFYSEIAEDEFQDTEYKSNQKAWETYHIACRYINKKVMEQTNNKITDFLIYNTGKTGKVKLNKIYL
;
A
#
# COMPACT_ATOMS: atom_id res chain seq x y z
N MET A 1 -4.97 3.18 -5.84
CA MET A 1 -5.54 4.11 -4.83
C MET A 1 -4.90 3.82 -3.48
N PRO A 2 -4.84 4.74 -2.49
CA PRO A 2 -4.40 4.38 -1.14
C PRO A 2 -5.24 3.22 -0.56
N VAL A 3 -4.61 2.33 0.23
CA VAL A 3 -5.27 1.14 0.84
C VAL A 3 -6.57 1.53 1.55
N GLN A 4 -6.51 2.53 2.43
CA GLN A 4 -7.66 2.97 3.23
C GLN A 4 -8.80 3.47 2.34
N ARG A 5 -8.49 4.30 1.34
CA ARG A 5 -9.49 4.84 0.40
C ARG A 5 -10.10 3.75 -0.48
N LEU A 6 -9.34 2.72 -0.83
CA LEU A 6 -9.86 1.56 -1.56
C LEU A 6 -10.84 0.76 -0.69
N LYS A 7 -10.50 0.50 0.57
CA LYS A 7 -11.38 -0.16 1.55
C LYS A 7 -12.68 0.60 1.77
N GLU A 8 -12.61 1.92 1.92
CA GLU A 8 -13.79 2.79 2.05
C GLU A 8 -14.73 2.65 0.85
N LYS A 9 -14.21 2.66 -0.38
CA LYS A 9 -15.04 2.45 -1.58
C LYS A 9 -15.66 1.06 -1.66
N ILE A 10 -14.92 0.03 -1.25
CA ILE A 10 -15.44 -1.34 -1.18
C ILE A 10 -16.58 -1.42 -0.17
N LEU A 11 -16.42 -0.82 1.01
CA LEU A 11 -17.46 -0.74 2.04
C LEU A 11 -18.67 0.08 1.60
N GLU A 12 -18.46 1.20 0.89
CA GLU A 12 -19.55 2.01 0.33
C GLU A 12 -20.42 1.18 -0.63
N LEU A 13 -19.81 0.47 -1.57
CA LEU A 13 -20.54 -0.39 -2.51
C LEU A 13 -21.23 -1.56 -1.80
N THR A 14 -20.62 -2.11 -0.75
CA THR A 14 -21.23 -3.17 0.07
C THR A 14 -22.44 -2.66 0.84
N GLY A 15 -22.33 -1.48 1.45
CA GLY A 15 -23.44 -0.83 2.15
C GLY A 15 -24.62 -0.52 1.21
N LEU A 16 -24.33 -0.01 0.01
CA LEU A 16 -25.34 0.20 -1.03
C LEU A 16 -26.02 -1.11 -1.45
N LEU A 17 -25.26 -2.21 -1.59
CA LEU A 17 -25.81 -3.50 -1.97
C LEU A 17 -26.80 -4.03 -0.92
N CYS A 18 -26.44 -3.94 0.36
CA CYS A 18 -27.27 -4.41 1.46
C CYS A 18 -28.53 -3.56 1.67
N ALA A 19 -28.43 -2.25 1.45
CA ALA A 19 -29.57 -1.34 1.61
C ALA A 19 -30.56 -1.39 0.43
N GLU A 20 -30.11 -1.81 -0.76
CA GLU A 20 -30.93 -1.83 -1.96
C GLU A 20 -32.01 -2.93 -1.90
N THR A 21 -33.21 -2.63 -2.39
CA THR A 21 -34.33 -3.57 -2.45
C THR A 21 -34.59 -4.05 -3.88
N GLY A 22 -34.26 -3.23 -4.88
CA GLY A 22 -34.43 -3.55 -6.29
C GLY A 22 -33.33 -4.47 -6.82
N ILE A 23 -33.71 -5.65 -7.31
CA ILE A 23 -32.74 -6.64 -7.79
C ILE A 23 -31.85 -6.11 -8.91
N PHE A 24 -32.41 -5.37 -9.87
CA PHE A 24 -31.64 -4.81 -10.98
C PHE A 24 -30.55 -3.85 -10.47
N GLN A 25 -30.89 -3.02 -9.49
CA GLN A 25 -29.95 -2.07 -8.90
C GLN A 25 -28.86 -2.78 -8.08
N LYS A 26 -29.19 -3.89 -7.40
CA LYS A 26 -28.18 -4.79 -6.81
C LYS A 26 -27.19 -5.30 -7.86
N LEU A 27 -27.66 -5.72 -9.04
CA LEU A 27 -26.80 -6.18 -10.13
C LEU A 27 -25.90 -5.04 -10.68
N VAL A 28 -26.41 -3.81 -10.75
CA VAL A 28 -25.62 -2.62 -11.11
C VAL A 28 -24.52 -2.34 -10.08
N ILE A 29 -24.82 -2.49 -8.79
CA ILE A 29 -23.84 -2.31 -7.72
C ILE A 29 -22.75 -3.39 -7.82
N ILE A 30 -23.13 -4.66 -8.04
CA ILE A 30 -22.17 -5.77 -8.27
C ILE A 30 -21.28 -5.49 -9.49
N TYR A 31 -21.86 -4.99 -10.59
CA TYR A 31 -21.07 -4.59 -11.76
C TYR A 31 -20.03 -3.52 -11.40
N LYS A 32 -20.41 -2.48 -10.62
CA LYS A 32 -19.47 -1.44 -10.17
C LYS A 32 -18.40 -2.00 -9.23
N TYR A 33 -18.78 -2.91 -8.35
CA TYR A 33 -17.89 -3.59 -7.40
C TYR A 33 -16.81 -4.41 -8.10
N ILE A 34 -17.19 -5.33 -9.00
CA ILE A 34 -16.22 -6.14 -9.74
C ILE A 34 -15.38 -5.26 -10.67
N ARG A 35 -15.96 -4.22 -11.27
CA ARG A 35 -15.19 -3.25 -12.05
C ARG A 35 -14.15 -2.53 -11.20
N LEU A 36 -14.47 -2.09 -9.99
CA LEU A 36 -13.49 -1.48 -9.08
C LEU A 36 -12.32 -2.42 -8.81
N LEU A 37 -12.62 -3.67 -8.42
CA LEU A 37 -11.59 -4.66 -8.13
C LEU A 37 -10.69 -4.98 -9.33
N ASN A 38 -11.26 -5.01 -10.54
CA ASN A 38 -10.51 -5.30 -11.77
C ASN A 38 -9.76 -4.10 -12.36
N THR A 39 -10.08 -2.87 -11.95
CA THR A 39 -9.51 -1.64 -12.55
C THR A 39 -8.58 -0.88 -11.63
N ASP A 40 -8.75 -0.94 -10.31
CA ASP A 40 -7.76 -0.38 -9.40
C ASP A 40 -6.51 -1.28 -9.37
N PRO A 41 -5.30 -0.73 -9.62
CA PRO A 41 -4.09 -1.54 -9.70
C PRO A 41 -3.78 -2.35 -8.44
N LEU A 42 -4.05 -1.79 -7.26
CA LEU A 42 -3.78 -2.45 -5.98
C LEU A 42 -4.75 -3.61 -5.77
N ALA A 43 -6.05 -3.36 -5.96
CA ALA A 43 -7.07 -4.41 -5.87
C ALA A 43 -6.81 -5.55 -6.87
N LYS A 44 -6.41 -5.20 -8.10
CA LYS A 44 -6.09 -6.18 -9.14
C LYS A 44 -4.88 -7.04 -8.77
N ASN A 45 -3.82 -6.43 -8.22
CA ASN A 45 -2.65 -7.16 -7.76
C ASN A 45 -2.98 -8.11 -6.61
N ILE A 46 -3.82 -7.68 -5.66
CA ILE A 46 -4.34 -8.53 -4.57
C ILE A 46 -5.08 -9.74 -5.14
N LEU A 47 -6.01 -9.53 -6.08
CA LEU A 47 -6.74 -10.63 -6.72
C LEU A 47 -5.83 -11.59 -7.47
N GLN A 48 -4.80 -11.07 -8.15
CA GLN A 48 -3.81 -11.92 -8.83
C GLN A 48 -2.99 -12.73 -7.82
N GLY A 49 -2.57 -12.14 -6.70
CA GLY A 49 -1.87 -12.86 -5.64
C GLY A 49 -2.71 -14.00 -5.06
N ILE A 50 -4.00 -13.76 -4.78
CA ILE A 50 -4.94 -14.81 -4.34
C ILE A 50 -5.03 -15.93 -5.40
N PHE A 51 -5.04 -15.57 -6.69
CA PHE A 51 -5.09 -16.55 -7.78
C PHE A 51 -3.82 -17.40 -7.85
N ASP A 52 -2.65 -16.75 -7.86
CA ASP A 52 -1.36 -17.42 -7.98
C ASP A 52 -1.16 -18.43 -6.84
N GLU A 53 -1.52 -18.05 -5.62
CA GLU A 53 -1.48 -18.95 -4.46
C GLU A 53 -2.46 -20.12 -4.59
N THR A 54 -3.70 -19.86 -5.02
CA THR A 54 -4.67 -20.93 -5.27
C THR A 54 -4.14 -21.95 -6.28
N THR A 55 -3.48 -21.47 -7.35
CA THR A 55 -2.89 -22.37 -8.36
C THR A 55 -1.70 -23.16 -7.84
N ALA A 56 -0.89 -22.59 -6.94
CA ALA A 56 0.20 -23.30 -6.29
C ALA A 56 -0.33 -24.44 -5.40
N THR A 57 -1.34 -24.15 -4.56
CA THR A 57 -1.96 -25.14 -3.66
C THR A 57 -2.69 -26.25 -4.42
N MET A 58 -3.42 -25.93 -5.49
CA MET A 58 -4.07 -26.94 -6.33
C MET A 58 -3.07 -27.81 -7.11
N GLY A 59 -1.95 -27.23 -7.55
CA GLY A 59 -0.87 -27.96 -8.20
C GLY A 59 -0.18 -28.97 -7.28
N GLU A 60 -0.11 -28.69 -5.97
CA GLU A 60 0.40 -29.61 -4.96
C GLU A 60 -0.59 -30.75 -4.65
N MET A 61 -1.90 -30.47 -4.54
CA MET A 61 -2.93 -31.52 -4.32
C MET A 61 -3.01 -32.55 -5.47
N CYS A 62 -2.62 -32.20 -6.70
CA CYS A 62 -2.63 -33.14 -7.83
C CYS A 62 -1.40 -34.07 -7.90
N LYS A 63 -0.40 -33.90 -7.02
CA LYS A 63 0.73 -34.83 -6.89
C LYS A 63 0.44 -35.88 -5.82
N GLY A 64 -0.44 -36.83 -6.18
CA GLY A 64 -0.53 -38.16 -5.57
C GLY A 64 -0.41 -38.21 -4.04
N VAL A 65 -1.49 -37.85 -3.35
CA VAL A 65 -1.60 -38.07 -1.90
C VAL A 65 -2.59 -39.20 -1.64
N THR A 66 -2.05 -40.40 -1.45
CA THR A 66 -2.75 -41.59 -0.94
C THR A 66 -2.33 -41.87 0.50
N ASP A 67 -2.39 -40.86 1.37
CA ASP A 67 -2.22 -41.06 2.82
C ASP A 67 -3.34 -40.33 3.58
N GLU A 68 -4.15 -41.10 4.31
CA GLU A 68 -5.26 -40.60 5.12
C GLU A 68 -4.79 -39.68 6.27
N LYS A 69 -3.50 -39.68 6.60
CA LYS A 69 -2.92 -38.73 7.56
C LYS A 69 -2.65 -37.34 6.97
N GLU A 70 -2.57 -37.19 5.65
CA GLU A 70 -2.43 -35.88 5.00
C GLU A 70 -3.76 -35.15 4.83
N PHE A 71 -4.90 -35.84 4.95
CA PHE A 71 -6.22 -35.19 5.01
C PHE A 71 -6.39 -34.27 6.24
N ILE A 72 -5.61 -34.49 7.30
CA ILE A 72 -5.59 -33.62 8.49
C ILE A 72 -4.86 -32.29 8.18
N ASN A 73 -4.08 -32.24 7.10
CA ASN A 73 -3.29 -31.08 6.64
C ASN A 73 -3.86 -30.47 5.34
N VAL A 74 -5.15 -30.62 5.04
CA VAL A 74 -5.79 -29.64 4.15
C VAL A 74 -5.77 -28.31 4.90
N SER A 75 -4.82 -27.44 4.58
CA SER A 75 -4.71 -26.13 5.22
C SER A 75 -6.06 -25.43 5.09
N GLY A 76 -6.57 -24.84 6.17
CA GLY A 76 -7.81 -24.07 6.11
C GLY A 76 -7.79 -23.06 4.96
N GLU A 77 -6.60 -22.57 4.62
CA GLU A 77 -6.29 -21.72 3.46
C GLU A 77 -6.82 -22.28 2.13
N ALA A 78 -6.74 -23.59 1.87
CA ALA A 78 -7.25 -24.23 0.65
C ALA A 78 -8.79 -24.26 0.60
N LEU A 79 -9.45 -24.43 1.75
CA LEU A 79 -10.91 -24.34 1.87
C LEU A 79 -11.39 -22.90 1.68
N PHE A 80 -10.72 -21.93 2.33
CA PHE A 80 -11.04 -20.50 2.21
C PHE A 80 -10.82 -19.96 0.79
N THR A 81 -9.79 -20.40 0.07
CA THR A 81 -9.58 -20.04 -1.35
C THR A 81 -10.64 -20.64 -2.26
N ASN A 82 -11.03 -21.90 -2.06
CA ASN A 82 -12.11 -22.52 -2.83
C ASN A 82 -13.46 -21.80 -2.63
N GLU A 83 -13.80 -21.46 -1.39
CA GLU A 83 -14.97 -20.65 -1.09
C GLU A 83 -14.88 -19.27 -1.75
N PHE A 84 -13.74 -18.59 -1.61
CA PHE A 84 -13.50 -17.30 -2.25
C PHE A 84 -13.81 -17.35 -3.75
N TRP A 85 -13.24 -18.31 -4.50
CA TRP A 85 -13.44 -18.41 -5.94
C TRP A 85 -14.86 -18.80 -6.33
N LEU A 86 -15.55 -19.63 -5.53
CA LEU A 86 -16.95 -19.94 -5.73
C LEU A 86 -17.80 -18.67 -5.71
N TYR A 87 -17.65 -17.85 -4.66
CA TYR A 87 -18.42 -16.61 -4.52
C TYR A 87 -17.98 -15.53 -5.50
N PHE A 88 -16.67 -15.36 -5.72
CA PHE A 88 -16.13 -14.38 -6.65
C PHE A 88 -16.55 -14.68 -8.10
N SER A 89 -16.48 -15.93 -8.55
CA SER A 89 -16.88 -16.32 -9.91
C SER A 89 -18.37 -16.08 -10.18
N ASN A 90 -19.22 -16.24 -9.16
CA ASN A 90 -20.64 -15.90 -9.28
C ASN A 90 -20.86 -14.41 -9.47
N LEU A 91 -20.15 -13.56 -8.73
CA LEU A 91 -20.19 -12.11 -8.92
C LEU A 91 -19.60 -11.69 -10.29
N GLN A 92 -18.56 -12.35 -10.76
CA GLN A 92 -17.99 -12.11 -12.10
C GLN A 92 -18.97 -12.45 -13.22
N LYS A 93 -19.71 -13.56 -13.13
CA LYS A 93 -20.76 -13.90 -14.11
C LYS A 93 -21.82 -12.80 -14.21
N ILE A 94 -22.20 -12.20 -13.08
CA ILE A 94 -23.12 -11.05 -13.05
C ILE A 94 -22.48 -9.85 -13.75
N HIS A 95 -21.24 -9.51 -13.39
CA HIS A 95 -20.49 -8.41 -14.01
C HIS A 95 -20.43 -8.56 -15.53
N ASP A 96 -20.11 -9.75 -16.05
CA ASP A 96 -19.92 -9.97 -17.48
C ASP A 96 -21.24 -9.85 -18.25
N ARG A 97 -22.34 -10.34 -17.68
CA ARG A 97 -23.69 -10.14 -18.26
C ARG A 97 -24.10 -8.67 -18.25
N MET A 98 -23.90 -7.98 -17.13
CA MET A 98 -24.19 -6.54 -17.02
C MET A 98 -23.31 -5.70 -17.95
N LYS A 99 -22.06 -6.09 -18.17
CA LYS A 99 -21.15 -5.46 -19.12
C LYS A 99 -21.65 -5.59 -20.56
N LYS A 100 -22.13 -6.78 -20.95
CA LYS A 100 -22.76 -7.01 -22.26
C LYS A 100 -24.01 -6.14 -22.44
N LEU A 101 -24.94 -6.18 -21.48
CA LEU A 101 -26.16 -5.36 -21.50
C LEU A 101 -25.87 -3.86 -21.63
N LYS A 102 -24.79 -3.36 -21.00
CA LYS A 102 -24.37 -1.96 -21.12
C LYS A 102 -23.83 -1.58 -22.50
N GLN A 103 -23.29 -2.55 -23.24
CA GLN A 103 -22.73 -2.33 -24.58
C GLN A 103 -23.77 -2.42 -25.70
N GLU A 104 -24.98 -2.90 -25.39
CA GLU A 104 -26.06 -3.00 -26.37
C GLU A 104 -26.74 -1.64 -26.61
N PRO A 105 -26.96 -1.23 -27.89
CA PRO A 105 -27.62 0.03 -28.23
C PRO A 105 -29.07 0.11 -27.74
N THR A 106 -29.74 -1.04 -27.70
CA THR A 106 -31.12 -1.22 -27.23
C THR A 106 -31.10 -2.31 -26.17
N CYS A 107 -30.97 -1.91 -24.90
CA CYS A 107 -31.01 -2.79 -23.73
C CYS A 107 -32.04 -3.93 -23.89
N ASN A 108 -31.57 -5.17 -24.05
CA ASN A 108 -32.43 -6.33 -24.25
C ASN A 108 -33.30 -6.60 -23.03
N ARG A 109 -34.57 -6.17 -23.09
CA ARG A 109 -35.54 -6.28 -21.98
C ARG A 109 -35.76 -7.72 -21.54
N GLN A 110 -35.65 -8.70 -22.45
CA GLN A 110 -35.81 -10.10 -22.10
C GLN A 110 -34.62 -10.61 -21.29
N GLU A 111 -33.40 -10.29 -21.72
CA GLU A 111 -32.18 -10.68 -20.99
C GLU A 111 -32.10 -10.01 -19.62
N VAL A 112 -32.52 -8.74 -19.49
CA VAL A 112 -32.67 -8.07 -18.19
C VAL A 112 -33.66 -8.82 -17.30
N ARG A 113 -34.82 -9.20 -17.85
CA ARG A 113 -35.84 -9.94 -17.10
C ARG A 113 -35.34 -11.31 -16.65
N ASP A 114 -34.67 -12.05 -17.54
CA ASP A 114 -34.12 -13.36 -17.24
C ASP A 114 -33.03 -13.28 -16.16
N LEU A 115 -32.19 -12.26 -16.23
CA LEU A 115 -31.16 -12.00 -15.23
C LEU A 115 -31.78 -11.66 -13.87
N CYS A 116 -32.74 -10.72 -13.84
CA CYS A 116 -33.46 -10.39 -12.61
C CYS A 116 -34.15 -11.61 -12.01
N ASN A 117 -34.87 -12.40 -12.82
CA ASN A 117 -35.56 -13.61 -12.38
C ASN A 117 -34.61 -14.64 -11.75
N LEU A 118 -33.41 -14.81 -12.34
CA LEU A 118 -32.40 -15.74 -11.81
C LEU A 118 -31.98 -15.37 -10.37
N PHE A 119 -31.95 -14.07 -10.05
CA PHE A 119 -31.52 -13.53 -8.76
C PHE A 119 -32.68 -12.95 -7.92
N SER A 120 -33.93 -13.22 -8.28
CA SER A 120 -35.12 -12.88 -7.49
C SER A 120 -35.63 -14.04 -6.63
N LYS A 121 -34.87 -15.13 -6.48
CA LYS A 121 -35.25 -16.24 -5.61
C LYS A 121 -35.19 -15.82 -4.14
N PRO A 122 -35.95 -16.46 -3.23
CA PRO A 122 -36.07 -16.04 -1.82
C PRO A 122 -34.74 -15.84 -1.08
N TYR A 123 -33.69 -16.59 -1.47
CA TYR A 123 -32.36 -16.53 -0.85
C TYR A 123 -31.33 -15.77 -1.67
N SER A 124 -31.70 -15.26 -2.86
CA SER A 124 -30.74 -14.64 -3.77
C SER A 124 -30.14 -13.36 -3.19
N GLY A 125 -30.93 -12.56 -2.47
CA GLY A 125 -30.42 -11.36 -1.80
C GLY A 125 -29.34 -11.68 -0.77
N GLU A 126 -29.66 -12.59 0.16
CA GLU A 126 -28.75 -13.07 1.19
C GLU A 126 -27.48 -13.71 0.60
N MET A 127 -27.63 -14.46 -0.49
CA MET A 127 -26.49 -15.06 -1.19
C MET A 127 -25.56 -14.02 -1.83
N LEU A 128 -26.10 -12.94 -2.42
CA LEU A 128 -25.27 -11.87 -2.97
C LEU A 128 -24.52 -11.11 -1.87
N GLU A 129 -25.17 -10.86 -0.74
CA GLU A 129 -24.56 -10.23 0.42
C GLU A 129 -23.47 -11.10 1.04
N LEU A 130 -23.73 -12.40 1.18
CA LEU A 130 -22.75 -13.39 1.63
C LEU A 130 -21.55 -13.43 0.67
N SER A 131 -21.81 -13.42 -0.64
CA SER A 131 -20.76 -13.45 -1.67
C SER A 131 -19.81 -12.26 -1.50
N VAL A 132 -20.34 -11.04 -1.36
CA VAL A 132 -19.52 -9.84 -1.19
C VAL A 132 -18.80 -9.84 0.16
N LYS A 133 -19.43 -10.32 1.24
CA LYS A 133 -18.76 -10.46 2.54
C LYS A 133 -17.55 -11.38 2.47
N ILE A 134 -17.68 -12.55 1.87
CA ILE A 134 -16.58 -13.52 1.77
C ILE A 134 -15.44 -12.97 0.91
N VAL A 135 -15.76 -12.36 -0.24
CA VAL A 135 -14.75 -11.72 -1.09
C VAL A 135 -14.05 -10.58 -0.34
N ASN A 136 -14.81 -9.71 0.33
CA ASN A 136 -14.26 -8.59 1.07
C ASN A 136 -13.35 -9.02 2.22
N SER A 137 -13.71 -10.03 2.99
CA SER A 137 -12.88 -10.50 4.11
C SER A 137 -11.49 -10.90 3.62
N ASN A 138 -11.42 -11.68 2.54
CA ASN A 138 -10.16 -12.13 1.94
C ASN A 138 -9.38 -10.96 1.33
N VAL A 139 -10.05 -10.08 0.56
CA VAL A 139 -9.40 -8.91 -0.05
C VAL A 139 -8.88 -7.95 1.02
N PHE A 140 -9.62 -7.75 2.12
CA PHE A 140 -9.25 -6.81 3.18
C PHE A 140 -8.07 -7.31 3.99
N GLU A 141 -8.03 -8.59 4.31
CA GLU A 141 -6.89 -9.20 4.98
C GLU A 141 -5.61 -8.99 4.16
N ARG A 142 -5.66 -9.23 2.85
CA ARG A 142 -4.51 -8.98 1.96
C ARG A 142 -4.18 -7.51 1.83
N LEU A 143 -5.18 -6.63 1.79
CA LEU A 143 -4.96 -5.19 1.77
C LEU A 143 -4.33 -4.69 3.08
N ASP A 144 -4.67 -5.29 4.23
CA ASP A 144 -4.05 -5.00 5.52
C ASP A 144 -2.61 -5.49 5.56
N GLN A 145 -2.35 -6.72 5.10
CA GLN A 145 -0.99 -7.26 4.97
C GLN A 145 -0.14 -6.38 4.05
N GLU A 146 -0.66 -5.99 2.89
CA GLU A 146 -0.01 -5.08 1.95
C GLU A 146 0.22 -3.70 2.58
N GLY A 147 -0.76 -3.17 3.31
CA GLY A 147 -0.64 -1.93 4.08
C GLY A 147 0.41 -2.00 5.19
N PHE A 148 0.55 -3.16 5.83
CA PHE A 148 1.53 -3.43 6.89
C PHE A 148 2.94 -3.62 6.32
N VAL A 149 3.09 -4.46 5.29
CA VAL A 149 4.36 -4.77 4.62
C VAL A 149 4.91 -3.54 3.89
N ASN A 150 4.04 -2.79 3.22
CA ASN A 150 4.44 -1.60 2.45
C ASN A 150 4.22 -0.27 3.19
N GLY A 151 3.81 -0.31 4.47
CA GLY A 151 3.91 0.82 5.40
C GLY A 151 3.03 2.03 5.05
N HIS A 152 1.75 1.83 4.76
CA HIS A 152 0.82 2.89 4.36
C HIS A 152 0.32 3.82 5.50
N GLU A 153 0.94 3.82 6.69
CA GLU A 153 0.69 4.85 7.73
C GLU A 153 1.41 6.20 7.48
N LEU A 154 2.14 6.34 6.36
CA LEU A 154 3.07 7.44 6.13
C LEU A 154 2.81 8.24 4.84
N GLU A 155 1.67 8.03 4.16
CA GLU A 155 1.27 8.90 3.04
C GLU A 155 1.18 10.36 3.51
N GLY A 156 1.94 11.24 2.86
CA GLY A 156 2.01 12.67 3.18
C GLY A 156 2.97 13.05 4.31
N LYS A 157 3.56 12.10 5.03
CA LYS A 157 4.57 12.38 6.08
C LYS A 157 5.97 12.41 5.49
N THR A 158 6.83 13.19 6.14
CA THR A 158 8.28 13.20 5.88
C THR A 158 8.98 12.39 6.95
N TYR A 159 9.68 11.34 6.54
CA TYR A 159 10.37 10.42 7.44
C TYR A 159 11.55 9.74 6.76
N PHE A 160 12.46 9.18 7.55
CA PHE A 160 13.60 8.44 7.07
C PHE A 160 13.47 6.94 7.42
N ASP A 161 13.48 6.10 6.40
CA ASP A 161 13.64 4.65 6.56
C ASP A 161 15.13 4.34 6.71
N GLN A 162 15.56 4.21 7.97
CA GLN A 162 16.95 3.94 8.32
C GLN A 162 17.44 2.62 7.71
N ARG A 163 16.66 1.55 7.73
CA ARG A 163 17.13 0.23 7.26
C ARG A 163 17.44 0.24 5.77
N ARG A 164 16.60 0.90 4.98
CA ARG A 164 16.75 0.94 3.52
C ARG A 164 17.51 2.18 3.04
N SER A 165 17.84 3.10 3.95
CA SER A 165 18.44 4.40 3.65
C SER A 165 17.63 5.21 2.63
N ILE A 166 16.31 5.24 2.80
CA ILE A 166 15.35 5.94 1.94
C ILE A 166 14.72 7.09 2.72
N LEU A 167 14.78 8.29 2.14
CA LEU A 167 14.08 9.46 2.66
C LEU A 167 12.75 9.59 1.93
N TYR A 168 11.66 9.72 2.68
CA TYR A 168 10.35 10.05 2.14
C TYR A 168 10.04 11.50 2.51
N ILE A 169 9.70 12.32 1.52
CA ILE A 169 9.32 13.73 1.70
C ILE A 169 7.90 13.90 1.22
N LYS A 170 6.94 14.04 2.14
CA LYS A 170 5.50 14.09 1.83
C LYS A 170 5.05 12.96 0.89
N GLY A 171 5.54 11.75 1.15
CA GLY A 171 5.30 10.56 0.30
C GLY A 171 6.17 10.46 -0.97
N GLN A 172 6.98 11.46 -1.33
CA GLN A 172 7.95 11.32 -2.41
C GLN A 172 9.19 10.57 -1.95
N LYS A 173 9.51 9.49 -2.65
CA LYS A 173 10.65 8.61 -2.34
C LYS A 173 11.95 9.17 -2.89
N VAL A 174 12.96 9.30 -2.03
CA VAL A 174 14.34 9.70 -2.37
C VAL A 174 15.31 8.65 -1.84
N LEU A 175 15.99 7.96 -2.73
CA LEU A 175 17.06 7.02 -2.38
C LEU A 175 18.31 7.81 -1.97
N ILE A 176 18.74 7.68 -0.71
CA ILE A 176 19.94 8.39 -0.22
C ILE A 176 21.21 7.58 -0.51
N ASN A 177 21.17 6.28 -0.23
CA ASN A 177 22.26 5.34 -0.52
C ASN A 177 21.72 4.00 -1.01
N ILE A 178 22.62 3.20 -1.58
CA ILE A 178 22.39 1.76 -1.77
C ILE A 178 22.26 1.11 -0.40
N GLN A 179 21.37 0.12 -0.30
CA GLN A 179 21.10 -0.66 0.91
C GLN A 179 22.42 -1.16 1.55
N ASP A 180 22.48 -1.17 2.88
CA ASP A 180 23.61 -1.65 3.69
C ASP A 180 24.89 -0.79 3.71
N LYS A 181 24.87 0.44 3.16
CA LYS A 181 25.97 1.40 3.30
C LYS A 181 25.62 2.59 4.21
N ILE A 182 26.24 2.65 5.39
CA ILE A 182 26.11 3.78 6.32
C ILE A 182 27.05 4.91 5.85
N THR A 183 26.52 5.92 5.17
CA THR A 183 27.26 7.14 4.78
C THR A 183 27.00 8.29 5.73
N ASN A 184 27.78 9.37 5.61
CA ASN A 184 27.57 10.58 6.43
C ASN A 184 26.17 11.18 6.23
N ALA A 185 25.61 11.08 5.02
CA ALA A 185 24.23 11.49 4.74
C ALA A 185 23.21 10.63 5.49
N HIS A 186 23.46 9.33 5.61
CA HIS A 186 22.62 8.43 6.41
C HIS A 186 22.65 8.80 7.89
N LYS A 187 23.85 9.04 8.44
CA LYS A 187 24.03 9.43 9.84
C LYS A 187 23.30 10.73 10.18
N ILE A 188 23.40 11.75 9.33
CA ILE A 188 22.66 13.01 9.50
C ILE A 188 21.14 12.77 9.51
N LEU A 189 20.63 11.99 8.56
CA LEU A 189 19.19 11.72 8.51
C LEU A 189 18.70 10.85 9.66
N LYS A 190 19.52 9.90 10.14
CA LYS A 190 19.24 9.12 11.34
C LYS A 190 19.13 10.04 12.56
N TYR A 191 20.11 10.93 12.75
CA TYR A 191 20.09 11.89 13.86
C TYR A 191 18.80 12.72 13.91
N ILE A 192 18.43 13.26 12.75
CA ILE A 192 17.25 14.13 12.62
C ILE A 192 15.96 13.33 12.83
N PHE A 193 15.75 12.25 12.07
CA PHE A 193 14.45 11.58 11.98
C PHE A 193 14.23 10.43 12.98
N ILE A 194 15.30 9.88 13.55
CA ILE A 194 15.25 8.75 14.46
C ILE A 194 15.57 9.22 15.88
N ASP A 195 16.77 9.76 16.08
CA ASP A 195 17.26 10.11 17.43
C ASP A 195 16.54 11.34 17.98
N ASN A 196 16.21 12.32 17.11
CA ASN A 196 15.49 13.55 17.46
C ASN A 196 14.07 13.64 16.87
N LYS A 197 13.40 12.50 16.69
CA LYS A 197 12.07 12.42 16.07
C LYS A 197 11.01 13.36 16.65
N LYS A 198 11.12 13.75 17.92
CA LYS A 198 10.17 14.67 18.59
C LYS A 198 10.47 16.16 18.35
N ASN A 199 11.65 16.49 17.81
CA ASN A 199 12.21 17.83 17.74
C ASN A 199 12.57 18.22 16.29
N LEU A 200 11.80 17.74 15.30
CA LEU A 200 12.10 17.94 13.87
C LEU A 200 12.11 19.42 13.42
N GLU A 201 11.51 20.31 14.20
CA GLU A 201 11.48 21.75 13.92
C GLU A 201 12.70 22.51 14.44
N ASP A 202 13.54 21.86 15.26
CA ASP A 202 14.66 22.49 15.94
C ASP A 202 15.88 22.62 15.01
N ASP A 203 16.82 23.44 15.44
CA ASP A 203 18.15 23.51 14.84
C ASP A 203 19.00 22.35 15.38
N PHE A 204 19.62 21.57 14.49
CA PHE A 204 20.56 20.51 14.87
C PHE A 204 21.99 21.03 14.71
N PHE A 205 22.72 21.15 15.80
CA PHE A 205 24.10 21.64 15.73
C PHE A 205 25.03 20.51 15.28
N TYR A 206 25.98 20.84 14.40
CA TYR A 206 26.97 19.87 13.94
C TYR A 206 27.83 19.32 15.08
N SER A 207 27.97 20.04 16.20
CA SER A 207 28.65 19.57 17.40
C SER A 207 27.91 18.39 18.04
N GLU A 208 26.59 18.45 18.10
CA GLU A 208 25.75 17.40 18.70
C GLU A 208 25.74 16.17 17.78
N ILE A 209 25.58 16.39 16.48
CA ILE A 209 25.67 15.32 15.47
C ILE A 209 27.05 14.62 15.51
N ALA A 210 28.13 15.37 15.72
CA ALA A 210 29.49 14.84 15.78
C ALA A 210 29.70 13.91 17.00
N GLU A 211 29.23 14.35 18.17
CA GLU A 211 29.32 13.60 19.40
C GLU A 211 28.42 12.34 19.35
N ASP A 212 27.18 12.50 18.89
CA ASP A 212 26.15 11.44 18.99
C ASP A 212 26.26 10.38 17.88
N GLU A 213 26.54 10.75 16.63
CA GLU A 213 26.51 9.82 15.49
C GLU A 213 27.88 9.48 14.89
N PHE A 214 28.88 10.31 15.15
CA PHE A 214 30.23 10.13 14.62
C PHE A 214 31.23 9.72 15.69
N GLN A 215 30.87 9.78 16.97
CA GLN A 215 31.75 9.49 18.11
C GLN A 215 33.08 10.28 18.03
N ASP A 216 33.06 11.44 17.39
CA ASP A 216 34.24 12.27 17.20
C ASP A 216 34.33 13.26 18.34
N THR A 217 35.14 12.94 19.36
CA THR A 217 35.39 13.81 20.52
C THR A 217 36.45 14.89 20.25
N GLU A 218 37.15 14.83 19.13
CA GLU A 218 38.18 15.79 18.70
C GLU A 218 37.67 16.82 17.67
N TYR A 219 36.35 16.86 17.43
CA TYR A 219 35.72 17.76 16.46
C TYR A 219 36.02 19.25 16.70
N LYS A 220 36.30 19.65 17.95
CA LYS A 220 36.69 21.03 18.32
C LYS A 220 38.08 21.42 17.79
N SER A 221 38.98 20.46 17.63
CA SER A 221 40.35 20.65 17.13
C SER A 221 40.48 20.37 15.62
N ASN A 222 39.50 19.69 15.00
CA ASN A 222 39.54 19.30 13.60
C ASN A 222 38.58 20.11 12.72
N GLN A 223 39.10 21.17 12.09
CA GLN A 223 38.31 22.05 11.21
C GLN A 223 37.68 21.31 10.02
N LYS A 224 38.23 20.16 9.61
CA LYS A 224 37.72 19.32 8.51
C LYS A 224 36.47 18.50 8.88
N ALA A 225 36.17 18.33 10.17
CA ALA A 225 34.96 17.64 10.61
C ALA A 225 33.70 18.42 10.17
N TRP A 226 33.71 19.75 10.35
CA TRP A 226 32.61 20.63 9.94
C TRP A 226 32.32 20.58 8.43
N GLU A 227 33.38 20.51 7.63
CA GLU A 227 33.27 20.37 6.17
C GLU A 227 32.58 19.06 5.79
N THR A 228 32.82 17.99 6.55
CA THR A 228 32.22 16.68 6.31
C THR A 228 30.70 16.71 6.47
N TYR A 229 30.18 17.35 7.52
CA TYR A 229 28.74 17.48 7.75
C TYR A 229 28.08 18.40 6.73
N HIS A 230 28.73 19.51 6.40
CA HIS A 230 28.28 20.42 5.35
C HIS A 230 28.19 19.74 3.99
N ILE A 231 29.21 18.97 3.61
CA ILE A 231 29.23 18.20 2.36
C ILE A 231 28.10 17.16 2.35
N ALA A 232 27.85 16.50 3.48
CA ALA A 232 26.76 15.54 3.59
C ALA A 232 25.38 16.20 3.46
N CYS A 233 25.15 17.37 4.07
CA CYS A 233 23.93 18.16 3.89
C CYS A 233 23.74 18.57 2.42
N ARG A 234 24.81 19.04 1.77
CA ARG A 234 24.81 19.36 0.35
C ARG A 234 24.46 18.16 -0.52
N TYR A 235 25.03 17.00 -0.20
CA TYR A 235 24.75 15.75 -0.91
C TYR A 235 23.27 15.34 -0.78
N ILE A 236 22.69 15.46 0.42
CA ILE A 236 21.26 15.18 0.64
C ILE A 236 20.40 16.11 -0.22
N ASN A 237 20.60 17.43 -0.16
CA ASN A 237 19.82 18.37 -0.98
C ASN A 237 19.98 18.08 -2.48
N LYS A 238 21.20 17.77 -2.94
CA LYS A 238 21.43 17.39 -4.34
C LYS A 238 20.63 16.14 -4.73
N LYS A 239 20.65 15.08 -3.91
CA LYS A 239 19.88 13.85 -4.15
C LYS A 239 18.38 14.08 -4.17
N VAL A 240 17.89 14.89 -3.25
CA VAL A 240 16.48 15.29 -3.19
C VAL A 240 16.09 16.07 -4.44
N MET A 241 16.87 17.07 -4.81
CA MET A 241 16.63 17.89 -6.00
C MET A 241 16.61 17.04 -7.28
N GLU A 242 17.60 16.18 -7.48
CA GLU A 242 17.70 15.30 -8.66
C GLU A 242 16.50 14.34 -8.75
N GLN A 243 16.12 13.68 -7.65
CA GLN A 243 15.07 12.65 -7.65
C GLN A 243 13.65 13.23 -7.58
N THR A 244 13.50 14.51 -7.23
CA THR A 244 12.21 15.21 -7.21
C THR A 244 11.97 16.05 -8.47
N ASN A 245 12.82 15.91 -9.50
CA ASN A 245 12.78 16.71 -10.71
C ASN A 245 12.83 18.23 -10.43
N ASN A 246 13.75 18.64 -9.56
CA ASN A 246 13.96 20.03 -9.11
C ASN A 246 12.77 20.67 -8.38
N LYS A 247 11.78 19.89 -7.92
CA LYS A 247 10.65 20.41 -7.15
C LYS A 247 11.02 20.78 -5.72
N ILE A 248 12.02 20.12 -5.15
CA ILE A 248 12.50 20.33 -3.79
C ILE A 248 13.98 20.69 -3.87
N THR A 249 14.31 21.96 -3.60
CA THR A 249 15.70 22.48 -3.76
C THR A 249 16.37 22.81 -2.42
N ASP A 250 15.57 23.02 -1.39
CA ASP A 250 15.97 23.57 -0.09
C ASP A 250 15.45 22.71 1.08
N PHE A 251 15.48 21.38 0.92
CA PHE A 251 15.01 20.44 1.93
C PHE A 251 15.71 20.62 3.29
N LEU A 252 17.05 20.65 3.28
CA LEU A 252 17.87 21.06 4.42
C LEU A 252 18.33 22.51 4.25
N ILE A 253 18.22 23.28 5.33
CA ILE A 253 18.81 24.62 5.44
C ILE A 253 20.01 24.49 6.39
N TYR A 254 21.21 24.81 5.91
CA TYR A 254 22.45 24.56 6.65
C TYR A 254 23.50 25.64 6.43
N ASN A 255 24.42 25.79 7.38
CA ASN A 255 25.55 26.72 7.32
C ASN A 255 26.85 26.05 7.80
N THR A 256 27.98 26.73 7.58
CA THR A 256 29.32 26.26 7.95
C THR A 256 29.93 27.04 9.11
N GLY A 257 30.98 26.49 9.72
CA GLY A 257 31.81 27.18 10.73
C GLY A 257 31.62 26.60 12.13
N LYS A 258 32.17 27.30 13.14
CA LYS A 258 32.13 26.86 14.55
C LYS A 258 30.72 26.78 15.14
N THR A 259 29.75 27.46 14.53
CA THR A 259 28.32 27.41 14.87
C THR A 259 27.51 26.73 13.76
N GLY A 260 28.16 25.81 13.04
CA GLY A 260 27.54 25.05 11.95
C GLY A 260 26.33 24.28 12.44
N LYS A 261 25.21 24.43 11.74
CA LYS A 261 23.95 23.79 12.07
C LYS A 261 23.17 23.45 10.80
N VAL A 262 22.26 22.49 10.94
CA VAL A 262 21.31 22.08 9.92
C VAL A 262 19.91 22.07 10.52
N LYS A 263 18.92 22.48 9.73
CA LYS A 263 17.51 22.32 10.06
C LYS A 263 16.73 21.84 8.85
N LEU A 264 15.59 21.20 9.10
CA LEU A 264 14.63 20.88 8.05
C LEU A 264 13.89 22.16 7.64
N ASN A 265 13.62 22.32 6.35
CA ASN A 265 12.69 23.35 5.92
C ASN A 265 11.25 22.92 6.26
N LYS A 266 10.59 23.74 7.08
CA LYS A 266 9.26 23.46 7.65
C LYS A 266 8.18 23.19 6.61
N ILE A 267 8.32 23.72 5.39
CA ILE A 267 7.36 23.46 4.31
C ILE A 267 7.30 21.99 3.89
N TYR A 268 8.33 21.20 4.22
CA TYR A 268 8.43 19.78 3.92
C TYR A 268 8.18 18.88 5.11
N LEU A 269 7.94 19.43 6.31
CA LEU A 269 7.42 18.66 7.44
C LEU A 269 5.92 18.34 7.25
#